data_AF-A0A5B8U655-F1
#
_entry.id   AF-A0A5B8U655-F1
#
_cell.length_a   1.000
_cell.length_b   1.000
_cell.length_c   1.000
_cell.angle_alpha   90.00
_cell.angle_beta   90.00
_cell.angle_gamma   90.00
#
_symmetry.space_group_name_H-M   'P 1'
#
loop_
_entity.id
_entity.type
_entity.pdbx_description
1 polymer ?
#
loop_
_entity_poly.entity_id
_entity_poly.type
_entity_poly.pdbx_seq_one_letter_code
_entity_poly.pdbx_strand_id
1 'polypeptide(L)'
;MSVAAPADRLRRRVAPRAVVALSRIDAPARAGAALRRAVGRRGRVELYIAFDDPCSAVAVLDLAERLDGAGADLHVLPVVHRGIPDDPAVERKREHAVQDARRLLRRSGLVLGRTGPVAPEEVAFLAEWAASAPPGPALTRFCVAALRRLWLTSDGPVSPAPYALLWRQAFGTGPAAGGSPDAVRRNERRMARRGPYDTPGAWVHGRWFFAHDRPAQIAARLDDLGWGRGA
;
A
#
# COMPACT_ATOMS: atom_id res chain seq x y z
N MET A 1 38.92 10.94 -38.69
CA MET A 1 37.52 11.35 -38.41
C MET A 1 36.72 10.09 -38.06
N SER A 2 36.41 9.88 -36.78
CA SER A 2 35.72 8.66 -36.32
C SER A 2 34.21 8.80 -36.50
N VAL A 3 33.61 7.92 -37.30
CA VAL A 3 32.17 7.90 -37.57
C VAL A 3 31.48 7.18 -36.41
N ALA A 4 30.71 7.93 -35.61
CA ALA A 4 29.97 7.37 -34.48
C ALA A 4 29.04 6.22 -34.93
N ALA A 5 29.09 5.11 -34.18
CA ALA A 5 28.37 3.88 -34.48
C ALA A 5 26.84 4.09 -34.59
N PRO A 6 26.13 3.34 -35.45
CA PRO A 6 24.68 3.45 -35.63
C PRO A 6 23.88 3.33 -34.32
N ALA A 7 24.38 2.52 -33.38
CA ALA A 7 23.80 2.33 -32.04
C ALA A 7 23.81 3.61 -31.19
N ASP A 8 24.83 4.45 -31.32
CA ASP A 8 24.95 5.73 -30.59
C ASP A 8 23.97 6.77 -31.12
N ARG A 9 23.69 6.77 -32.44
CA ARG A 9 22.66 7.64 -33.03
C ARG A 9 21.25 7.22 -32.63
N LEU A 10 21.00 5.91 -32.47
CA LEU A 10 19.72 5.39 -32.01
C LEU A 10 19.47 5.74 -30.54
N ARG A 11 20.47 5.54 -29.66
CA ARG A 11 20.41 5.95 -28.25
C ARG A 11 20.13 7.45 -28.08
N ARG A 12 20.82 8.30 -28.86
CA ARG A 12 20.67 9.77 -28.79
C ARG A 12 19.34 10.30 -29.34
N ARG A 13 18.64 9.56 -30.22
CA ARG A 13 17.34 10.00 -30.77
C ARG A 13 16.14 9.47 -29.98
N VAL A 14 16.25 8.28 -29.40
CA VAL A 14 15.12 7.63 -28.72
C VAL A 14 15.03 8.04 -27.24
N ALA A 15 16.17 8.20 -26.55
CA ALA A 15 16.19 8.59 -25.14
C ALA A 15 15.53 9.95 -24.86
N PRO A 16 15.77 11.04 -25.65
CA PRO A 16 15.12 12.33 -25.39
C PRO A 16 13.61 12.27 -25.61
N ARG A 17 13.14 11.51 -26.61
CA ARG A 17 11.71 11.38 -26.90
C ARG A 17 10.97 10.59 -25.82
N ALA A 18 11.58 9.54 -25.28
CA ALA A 18 11.03 8.79 -24.14
C ALA A 18 10.96 9.66 -22.87
N VAL A 19 12.00 10.45 -22.58
CA VAL A 19 12.03 11.37 -21.43
C VAL A 19 10.99 12.49 -21.58
N VAL A 20 10.84 13.07 -22.78
CA VAL A 20 9.83 14.11 -23.05
C VAL A 20 8.41 13.53 -22.99
N ALA A 21 8.17 12.30 -23.47
CA ALA A 21 6.87 11.64 -23.37
C ALA A 21 6.51 11.31 -21.90
N LEU A 22 7.44 10.75 -21.14
CA LEU A 22 7.28 10.51 -19.69
C LEU A 22 7.04 11.83 -18.94
N SER A 23 7.76 12.90 -19.28
CA SER A 23 7.59 14.22 -18.68
C SER A 23 6.23 14.87 -18.98
N ARG A 24 5.62 14.59 -20.15
CA ARG A 24 4.27 15.09 -20.49
C ARG A 24 3.16 14.37 -19.74
N ILE A 25 3.35 13.08 -19.44
CA ILE A 25 2.40 12.29 -18.65
C ILE A 25 2.41 12.76 -17.18
N ASP A 26 3.56 13.22 -16.68
CA ASP A 26 3.72 13.67 -15.29
C ASP A 26 3.44 15.15 -15.03
N ALA A 27 3.45 16.00 -16.07
CA ALA A 27 3.20 17.44 -15.91
C ALA A 27 1.83 17.76 -15.27
N PRO A 28 0.71 17.11 -15.63
CA PRO A 28 -0.57 17.32 -14.96
C PRO A 28 -0.54 16.92 -13.48
N ALA A 29 0.17 15.83 -13.14
CA ALA A 29 0.30 15.36 -11.76
C ALA A 29 1.11 16.35 -10.91
N ARG A 30 2.22 16.87 -11.45
CA ARG A 30 3.05 17.90 -10.79
C ARG A 30 2.32 19.23 -10.62
N ALA A 31 1.61 19.69 -11.66
CA ALA A 31 0.80 20.91 -11.60
C ALA A 31 -0.33 20.77 -10.57
N GLY A 32 -1.04 19.65 -10.57
CA GLY A 32 -2.06 19.35 -9.57
C GLY A 32 -1.51 19.28 -8.15
N ALA A 33 -0.32 18.69 -7.97
CA ALA A 33 0.37 18.67 -6.67
C ALA A 33 0.78 20.07 -6.20
N ALA A 34 1.35 20.89 -7.08
CA ALA A 34 1.70 22.28 -6.78
C ALA A 34 0.47 23.11 -6.38
N LEU A 35 -0.64 23.00 -7.13
CA LEU A 35 -1.89 23.70 -6.79
C LEU A 35 -2.42 23.26 -5.42
N ARG A 36 -2.42 21.95 -5.13
CA ARG A 36 -2.84 21.43 -3.82
C ARG A 36 -1.99 22.01 -2.69
N ARG A 37 -0.67 22.04 -2.87
CA ARG A 37 0.24 22.62 -1.87
C ARG A 37 0.02 24.12 -1.68
N ALA A 38 -0.21 24.87 -2.75
CA ALA A 38 -0.49 26.30 -2.69
C ALA A 38 -1.75 26.63 -1.85
N VAL A 39 -2.72 25.71 -1.77
CA VAL A 39 -3.91 25.83 -0.90
C VAL A 39 -3.78 25.07 0.43
N GLY A 40 -2.55 24.73 0.85
CA GLY A 40 -2.26 24.04 2.11
C GLY A 40 -2.71 22.58 2.18
N ARG A 41 -3.06 21.95 1.05
CA ARG A 41 -3.50 20.54 1.00
C ARG A 41 -2.32 19.58 0.89
N ARG A 42 -2.41 18.51 1.66
CA ARG A 42 -1.45 17.41 1.69
C ARG A 42 -1.61 16.48 0.49
N GLY A 43 -0.53 15.78 0.16
CA GLY A 43 -0.51 14.66 -0.78
C GLY A 43 -1.30 13.46 -0.25
N ARG A 44 -1.53 12.47 -1.11
CA ARG A 44 -2.22 11.24 -0.72
C ARG A 44 -1.53 10.02 -1.32
N VAL A 45 -1.29 9.03 -0.47
CA VAL A 45 -0.94 7.66 -0.86
C VAL A 45 -2.14 6.77 -0.55
N GLU A 46 -2.83 6.30 -1.59
CA GLU A 46 -3.89 5.29 -1.44
C GLU A 46 -3.22 3.92 -1.38
N LEU A 47 -3.35 3.20 -0.27
CA LEU A 47 -2.73 1.90 -0.08
C LEU A 47 -3.82 0.83 0.06
N TYR A 48 -3.97 0.00 -0.98
CA TYR A 48 -4.81 -1.18 -0.94
C TYR A 48 -4.09 -2.30 -0.21
N ILE A 49 -4.74 -2.85 0.81
CA ILE A 49 -4.18 -3.91 1.66
C ILE A 49 -5.16 -5.03 1.84
N ALA A 50 -4.64 -6.23 2.08
CA ALA A 50 -5.44 -7.33 2.61
C ALA A 50 -4.83 -7.74 3.96
N PHE A 51 -5.69 -8.03 4.95
CA PHE A 51 -5.19 -8.42 6.27
C PHE A 51 -4.57 -9.81 6.25
N ASP A 52 -5.01 -10.70 5.35
CA ASP A 52 -4.46 -12.04 5.14
C ASP A 52 -3.17 -12.05 4.30
N ASP A 53 -2.69 -10.87 3.89
CA ASP A 53 -1.44 -10.72 3.15
C ASP A 53 -0.31 -10.22 4.07
N PRO A 54 0.74 -11.03 4.32
CA PRO A 54 1.87 -10.61 5.16
C PRO A 54 2.72 -9.51 4.50
N CYS A 55 2.74 -9.39 3.17
CA CYS A 55 3.42 -8.29 2.50
C CYS A 55 2.67 -6.96 2.72
N SER A 56 1.35 -7.00 2.96
CA SER A 56 0.59 -5.82 3.40
C SER A 56 1.05 -5.33 4.78
N ALA A 57 1.46 -6.22 5.69
CA ALA A 57 2.07 -5.82 6.95
C ALA A 57 3.38 -5.04 6.74
N VAL A 58 4.24 -5.53 5.83
CA VAL A 58 5.49 -4.84 5.45
C VAL A 58 5.19 -3.44 4.94
N ALA A 59 4.28 -3.32 3.97
CA ALA A 59 3.97 -2.06 3.32
C ALA A 59 3.33 -1.04 4.27
N VAL A 60 2.39 -1.46 5.12
CA VAL A 60 1.73 -0.55 6.08
C VAL A 60 2.72 -0.03 7.11
N LEU A 61 3.60 -0.90 7.63
CA LEU A 61 4.62 -0.50 8.60
C LEU A 61 5.60 0.52 8.00
N ASP A 62 6.14 0.20 6.83
CA ASP A 62 7.10 1.06 6.14
C ASP A 62 6.48 2.41 5.74
N LEU A 63 5.31 2.40 5.09
CA LEU A 63 4.69 3.65 4.62
C LEU A 63 4.12 4.51 5.76
N ALA A 64 3.60 3.91 6.83
CA ALA A 64 3.16 4.68 7.99
C ALA A 64 4.35 5.41 8.64
N GLU A 65 5.48 4.72 8.80
CA GLU A 65 6.70 5.34 9.34
C GLU A 65 7.26 6.41 8.42
N ARG A 66 7.33 6.19 7.11
CA ARG A 66 7.87 7.17 6.15
C ARG A 66 7.02 8.43 6.02
N LEU A 67 5.69 8.26 6.07
CA LEU A 67 4.75 9.36 5.88
C LEU A 67 4.49 10.15 7.17
N ASP A 68 4.94 9.66 8.32
CA ASP A 68 4.88 10.41 9.56
C ASP A 68 5.67 11.73 9.43
N GLY A 69 5.01 12.85 9.69
CA GLY A 69 5.55 14.20 9.47
C GLY A 69 5.80 14.61 8.00
N ALA A 70 5.54 13.75 7.01
CA ALA A 70 5.72 14.09 5.59
C ALA A 70 4.61 15.03 5.09
N GLY A 71 4.71 15.55 3.86
CA GLY A 71 3.68 16.37 3.22
C GLY A 71 2.48 15.60 2.65
N ALA A 72 2.37 14.29 2.93
CA ALA A 72 1.34 13.40 2.37
C ALA A 72 0.71 12.50 3.43
N ASP A 73 -0.55 12.13 3.21
CA ASP A 73 -1.33 11.26 4.09
C ASP A 73 -1.43 9.83 3.53
N LEU A 74 -1.31 8.85 4.41
CA LEU A 74 -1.61 7.45 4.10
C LEU A 74 -3.11 7.19 4.20
N HIS A 75 -3.73 6.79 3.09
CA HIS A 75 -5.11 6.36 3.02
C HIS A 75 -5.15 4.83 2.84
N VAL A 76 -5.33 4.11 3.95
CA VAL A 76 -5.45 2.65 3.93
C VAL A 76 -6.83 2.25 3.40
N LEU A 77 -6.85 1.36 2.42
CA LEU A 77 -8.04 0.89 1.71
C LEU A 77 -8.11 -0.64 1.77
N PRO A 78 -8.71 -1.22 2.81
CA PRO A 78 -8.78 -2.67 2.96
C PRO A 78 -9.61 -3.31 1.84
N VAL A 79 -9.14 -4.46 1.36
CA VAL A 79 -9.81 -5.37 0.43
C VAL A 79 -9.80 -6.78 1.01
N VAL A 80 -10.71 -7.64 0.54
CA VAL A 80 -10.72 -9.08 0.87
C VAL A 80 -10.41 -9.88 -0.40
N HIS A 81 -11.20 -9.66 -1.45
CA HIS A 81 -11.03 -10.35 -2.72
C HIS A 81 -10.03 -9.61 -3.61
N ARG A 82 -9.02 -10.35 -4.08
CA ARG A 82 -7.91 -9.86 -4.90
C ARG A 82 -7.31 -11.01 -5.69
N GLY A 83 -6.37 -10.68 -6.57
CA GLY A 83 -5.70 -11.64 -7.44
C GLY A 83 -6.44 -11.84 -8.76
N ILE A 84 -5.94 -12.79 -9.54
CA ILE A 84 -6.56 -13.20 -10.79
C ILE A 84 -7.65 -14.23 -10.45
N PRO A 85 -8.89 -14.06 -10.91
CA PRO A 85 -9.93 -15.08 -10.73
C PRO A 85 -9.47 -16.44 -11.24
N ASP A 86 -9.83 -17.50 -10.50
CA ASP A 86 -9.54 -18.90 -10.85
C ASP A 86 -8.05 -19.24 -11.03
N ASP A 87 -7.16 -18.47 -10.39
CA ASP A 87 -5.71 -18.75 -10.41
C ASP A 87 -5.40 -20.09 -9.71
N PRO A 88 -4.92 -21.11 -10.45
CA PRO A 88 -4.64 -22.44 -9.87
C PRO A 88 -3.47 -22.43 -8.89
N ALA A 89 -2.70 -21.33 -8.83
CA ALA A 89 -1.55 -21.18 -7.94
C ALA A 89 -1.82 -20.31 -6.72
N VAL A 90 -3.08 -19.93 -6.43
CA VAL A 90 -3.41 -19.01 -5.32
C VAL A 90 -2.81 -19.44 -3.97
N GLU A 91 -2.91 -20.72 -3.61
CA GLU A 91 -2.37 -21.23 -2.35
C GLU A 91 -0.84 -21.16 -2.30
N ARG A 92 -0.15 -21.55 -3.39
CA ARG A 92 1.31 -21.43 -3.48
C ARG A 92 1.77 -19.98 -3.41
N LYS A 93 1.01 -19.05 -3.99
CA LYS A 93 1.31 -17.61 -3.91
C LYS A 93 1.18 -17.10 -2.47
N ARG A 94 0.16 -17.53 -1.72
CA ARG A 94 -0.01 -17.19 -0.30
C ARG A 94 1.15 -17.71 0.54
N GLU A 95 1.57 -18.96 0.33
CA GLU A 95 2.76 -19.51 1.00
C GLU A 95 4.03 -18.73 0.65
N HIS A 96 4.21 -18.38 -0.62
CA HIS A 96 5.35 -17.59 -1.06
C HIS A 96 5.35 -16.19 -0.45
N ALA A 97 4.19 -15.54 -0.32
CA ALA A 97 4.05 -14.24 0.33
C ALA A 97 4.54 -14.27 1.79
N VAL A 98 4.29 -15.35 2.54
CA VAL A 98 4.83 -15.53 3.90
C VAL A 98 6.36 -15.57 3.90
N GLN A 99 6.95 -16.33 2.97
CA GLN A 99 8.41 -16.41 2.85
C GLN A 99 9.03 -15.07 2.45
N ASP A 100 8.40 -14.34 1.54
CA ASP A 100 8.87 -13.05 1.09
C ASP A 100 8.75 -11.98 2.17
N ALA A 101 7.60 -11.88 2.83
CA ALA A 101 7.42 -10.98 3.97
C ALA A 101 8.44 -11.26 5.08
N ARG A 102 8.75 -12.53 5.36
CA ARG A 102 9.82 -12.91 6.31
C ARG A 102 11.19 -12.39 5.87
N ARG A 103 11.49 -12.39 4.56
CA ARG A 103 12.74 -11.82 4.03
C ARG A 103 12.75 -10.30 4.15
N LEU A 104 11.63 -9.64 3.83
CA LEU A 104 11.52 -8.18 3.85
C LEU A 104 11.56 -7.62 5.28
N LEU A 105 10.80 -8.19 6.21
CA LEU A 105 10.78 -7.77 7.62
C LEU A 105 12.16 -7.89 8.28
N ARG A 106 12.91 -8.96 7.96
CA ARG A 106 14.28 -9.15 8.47
C ARG A 106 15.22 -8.01 8.08
N ARG A 107 15.05 -7.40 6.90
CA ARG A 107 15.85 -6.24 6.48
C ARG A 107 15.59 -5.01 7.36
N SER A 108 14.43 -4.94 8.01
CA SER A 108 14.05 -3.88 8.94
C SER A 108 14.17 -4.30 10.41
N GLY A 109 14.89 -5.39 10.71
CA GLY A 109 15.09 -5.88 12.08
C GLY A 109 13.85 -6.50 12.73
N LEU A 110 12.82 -6.82 11.95
CA LEU A 110 11.57 -7.42 12.43
C LEU A 110 11.51 -8.91 12.11
N VAL A 111 10.82 -9.67 12.95
CA VAL A 111 10.62 -11.11 12.80
C VAL A 111 9.14 -11.40 12.56
N LEU A 112 8.85 -12.24 11.57
CA LEU A 112 7.50 -12.72 11.31
C LEU A 112 7.17 -13.82 12.33
N GLY A 113 6.14 -13.62 13.14
CA GLY A 113 5.71 -14.57 14.16
C GLY A 113 4.85 -15.69 13.58
N ARG A 114 4.02 -15.38 12.56
CA ARG A 114 3.19 -16.38 11.89
C ARG A 114 3.99 -17.18 10.86
N THR A 115 3.78 -18.49 10.83
CA THR A 115 4.53 -19.43 9.98
C THR A 115 3.83 -19.80 8.68
N GLY A 116 2.50 -19.74 8.64
CA GLY A 116 1.66 -20.09 7.49
C GLY A 116 0.71 -18.98 7.05
N PRO A 117 0.01 -19.18 5.91
CA PRO A 117 -1.00 -18.24 5.43
C PRO A 117 -2.21 -18.17 6.38
N VAL A 118 -3.02 -17.13 6.20
CA VAL A 118 -4.31 -16.93 6.87
C VAL A 118 -5.39 -16.94 5.80
N ALA A 119 -6.52 -17.59 6.02
CA ALA A 119 -7.61 -17.52 5.05
C ALA A 119 -8.23 -16.11 5.07
N PRO A 120 -8.59 -15.50 3.91
CA PRO A 120 -9.20 -14.18 3.86
C PRO A 120 -10.44 -14.04 4.75
N GLU A 121 -11.24 -15.10 4.85
CA GLU A 121 -12.48 -15.15 5.63
C GLU A 121 -12.23 -15.03 7.13
N GLU A 122 -11.09 -15.55 7.62
CA GLU A 122 -10.71 -15.46 9.05
C GLU A 122 -10.41 -14.02 9.49
N VAL A 123 -10.06 -13.14 8.55
CA VAL A 123 -9.67 -11.73 8.82
C VAL A 123 -10.57 -10.72 8.11
N ALA A 124 -11.63 -11.16 7.44
CA ALA A 124 -12.56 -10.28 6.72
C ALA A 124 -13.15 -9.19 7.63
N PHE A 125 -13.42 -9.53 8.90
CA PHE A 125 -13.93 -8.57 9.88
C PHE A 125 -12.97 -7.36 10.09
N LEU A 126 -11.65 -7.56 9.99
CA LEU A 126 -10.68 -6.46 10.09
C LEU A 126 -10.80 -5.52 8.89
N ALA A 127 -10.96 -6.08 7.69
CA ALA A 127 -11.16 -5.30 6.47
C ALA A 127 -12.46 -4.50 6.54
N GLU A 128 -13.55 -5.13 7.01
CA GLU A 128 -14.86 -4.50 7.15
C GLU A 128 -14.88 -3.39 8.19
N TRP A 129 -14.26 -3.59 9.35
CA TRP A 129 -14.11 -2.53 10.36
C TRP A 129 -13.29 -1.36 9.80
N ALA A 130 -12.10 -1.65 9.27
CA ALA A 130 -11.19 -0.62 8.76
C ALA A 130 -11.79 0.15 7.56
N ALA A 131 -12.49 -0.52 6.65
CA ALA A 131 -13.12 0.13 5.49
C ALA A 131 -14.32 1.02 5.88
N SER A 132 -14.95 0.76 7.03
CA SER A 132 -16.06 1.55 7.57
C SER A 132 -15.60 2.80 8.33
N ALA A 133 -14.33 2.85 8.74
CA ALA A 133 -13.79 3.97 9.50
C ALA A 133 -13.48 5.18 8.60
N PRO A 134 -13.57 6.41 9.14
CA PRO A 134 -13.06 7.58 8.44
C PRO A 134 -11.55 7.45 8.21
N PRO A 135 -11.04 7.83 7.01
CA PRO A 135 -9.61 7.79 6.76
C PRO A 135 -8.90 8.81 7.65
N GLY A 136 -7.71 8.45 8.16
CA GLY A 136 -6.89 9.35 8.95
C GLY A 136 -5.96 8.62 9.91
N PRO A 137 -5.26 9.37 10.79
CA PRO A 137 -4.25 8.81 11.68
C PRO A 137 -4.74 7.69 12.60
N ALA A 138 -6.00 7.77 13.08
CA ALA A 138 -6.59 6.72 13.91
C ALA A 138 -6.70 5.38 13.15
N LEU A 139 -7.21 5.41 11.92
CA LEU A 139 -7.29 4.22 11.07
C LEU A 139 -5.89 3.66 10.77
N THR A 140 -4.92 4.51 10.43
CA THR A 140 -3.54 4.07 10.20
C THR A 140 -2.94 3.40 11.43
N ARG A 141 -3.09 4.00 12.63
CA ARG A 141 -2.63 3.39 13.89
C ARG A 141 -3.28 2.05 14.15
N PHE A 142 -4.60 1.93 13.93
CA PHE A 142 -5.31 0.66 14.06
C PHE A 142 -4.74 -0.39 13.09
N CYS A 143 -4.62 -0.08 11.80
CA CYS A 143 -4.11 -1.02 10.80
C CYS A 143 -2.67 -1.45 11.09
N VAL A 144 -1.80 -0.53 11.52
CA VAL A 144 -0.44 -0.85 11.99
C VAL A 144 -0.48 -1.83 13.16
N ALA A 145 -1.27 -1.54 14.20
CA ALA A 145 -1.35 -2.39 15.39
C ALA A 145 -1.94 -3.77 15.07
N ALA A 146 -2.99 -3.82 14.26
CA ALA A 146 -3.65 -5.05 13.84
C ALA A 146 -2.71 -5.93 13.01
N LEU A 147 -2.00 -5.38 12.02
CA LEU A 147 -1.06 -6.14 11.19
C LEU A 147 0.17 -6.60 12.00
N ARG A 148 0.68 -5.78 12.92
CA ARG A 148 1.71 -6.23 13.88
C ARG A 148 1.22 -7.41 14.70
N ARG A 149 0.01 -7.31 15.25
CA ARG A 149 -0.55 -8.39 16.05
C ARG A 149 -0.68 -9.68 15.23
N LEU A 150 -1.29 -9.59 14.06
CA LEU A 150 -1.63 -10.72 13.20
C LEU A 150 -0.41 -11.46 12.67
N TRP A 151 0.61 -10.71 12.23
CA TRP A 151 1.75 -11.27 11.50
C TRP A 151 3.04 -11.38 12.29
N LEU A 152 3.28 -10.48 13.25
CA LEU A 152 4.55 -10.42 13.98
C LEU A 152 4.45 -11.06 15.37
N THR A 153 3.28 -11.08 16.00
CA THR A 153 3.15 -11.54 17.40
C THR A 153 2.35 -12.82 17.62
N SER A 154 1.58 -13.28 16.64
CA SER A 154 0.65 -14.40 16.79
C SER A 154 0.76 -15.39 15.65
N ASP A 155 0.84 -16.69 15.95
CA ASP A 155 0.68 -17.77 14.95
C ASP A 155 -0.67 -18.50 15.06
N GLY A 156 -1.38 -18.32 16.18
CA GLY A 156 -2.62 -19.03 16.48
C GLY A 156 -3.87 -18.50 15.78
N PRO A 157 -5.06 -19.05 16.11
CA PRO A 157 -6.33 -18.65 15.51
C PRO A 157 -6.62 -17.16 15.64
N VAL A 158 -7.24 -16.59 14.60
CA VAL A 158 -7.64 -15.18 14.60
C VAL A 158 -9.04 -15.07 15.21
N SER A 159 -9.19 -14.27 16.26
CA SER A 159 -10.49 -13.94 16.84
C SER A 159 -10.70 -12.42 16.91
N PRO A 160 -11.93 -11.90 16.84
CA PRO A 160 -12.17 -10.46 16.82
C PRO A 160 -11.83 -9.72 18.13
N ALA A 161 -11.96 -10.38 19.29
CA ALA A 161 -11.92 -9.71 20.59
C ALA A 161 -10.60 -8.95 20.87
N PRO A 162 -9.41 -9.50 20.58
CA PRO A 162 -8.16 -8.76 20.75
C PRO A 162 -8.01 -7.55 19.82
N TYR A 163 -8.57 -7.60 18.62
CA TYR A 163 -8.51 -6.47 17.69
C TYR A 163 -9.52 -5.38 18.04
N ALA A 164 -10.64 -5.73 18.67
CA ALA A 164 -11.57 -4.74 19.22
C ALA A 164 -10.91 -3.89 20.33
N LEU A 165 -9.94 -4.44 21.07
CA LEU A 165 -9.12 -3.66 22.02
C LEU A 165 -8.23 -2.65 21.30
N LEU A 166 -7.53 -3.07 20.23
CA LEU A 166 -6.70 -2.18 19.40
C LEU A 166 -7.54 -1.08 18.74
N TRP A 167 -8.76 -1.43 18.31
CA TRP A 167 -9.71 -0.46 17.78
C TRP A 167 -10.09 0.59 18.83
N ARG A 168 -10.46 0.16 20.05
CA ARG A 168 -10.76 1.08 21.16
C ARG A 168 -9.60 2.01 21.47
N GLN A 169 -8.36 1.52 21.44
CA GLN A 169 -7.18 2.35 21.64
C GLN A 169 -7.01 3.42 20.54
N ALA A 170 -7.35 3.08 19.30
CA ALA A 170 -7.19 4.00 18.17
C ALA A 170 -8.32 5.03 18.04
N PHE A 171 -9.57 4.63 18.33
CA PHE A 171 -10.79 5.41 18.06
C PHE A 171 -11.56 5.85 19.32
N GLY A 172 -11.22 5.34 20.52
CA GLY A 172 -11.92 5.63 21.76
C GLY A 172 -13.27 4.92 21.92
N THR A 173 -13.75 4.22 20.89
CA THR A 173 -15.03 3.51 20.84
C THR A 173 -14.84 2.08 20.38
N GLY A 174 -15.87 1.23 20.48
CA GLY A 174 -15.85 -0.09 19.83
C GLY A 174 -16.00 0.00 18.30
N PRO A 175 -15.57 -1.03 17.54
CA PRO A 175 -15.89 -1.10 16.12
C PRO A 175 -17.41 -1.21 15.94
N ALA A 176 -17.91 -0.70 14.82
CA ALA A 176 -19.31 -0.88 14.46
C ALA A 176 -19.64 -2.39 14.40
N ALA A 177 -20.78 -2.77 14.98
CA ALA A 177 -21.24 -4.16 14.97
C ALA A 177 -21.34 -4.65 13.51
N GLY A 178 -20.65 -5.75 13.18
CA GLY A 178 -20.68 -6.37 11.86
C GLY A 178 -19.91 -5.65 10.73
N GLY A 179 -19.25 -4.52 10.98
CA GLY A 179 -18.50 -3.81 9.93
C GLY A 179 -19.35 -3.41 8.70
N SER A 180 -18.70 -3.24 7.54
CA SER A 180 -19.40 -2.97 6.27
C SER A 180 -18.75 -3.69 5.09
N PRO A 181 -19.32 -4.84 4.66
CA PRO A 181 -18.91 -5.52 3.42
C PRO A 181 -19.01 -4.62 2.19
N ASP A 182 -19.99 -3.70 2.16
CA ASP A 182 -20.13 -2.74 1.06
C ASP A 182 -18.96 -1.75 0.97
N ALA A 183 -18.38 -1.36 2.11
CA ALA A 183 -17.20 -0.51 2.12
C ALA A 183 -15.98 -1.22 1.52
N VAL A 184 -15.80 -2.50 1.84
CA VAL A 184 -14.77 -3.35 1.25
C VAL A 184 -14.97 -3.47 -0.27
N ARG A 185 -16.19 -3.79 -0.72
CA ARG A 185 -16.51 -3.87 -2.16
C ARG A 185 -16.26 -2.55 -2.91
N ARG A 186 -16.49 -1.39 -2.26
CA ARG A 186 -16.15 -0.09 -2.84
C ARG A 186 -14.63 0.07 -3.02
N ASN A 187 -13.83 -0.39 -2.06
CA ASN A 187 -12.37 -0.37 -2.17
C ASN A 187 -11.87 -1.31 -3.27
N GLU A 188 -12.41 -2.52 -3.38
CA GLU A 188 -12.08 -3.49 -4.44
C GLU A 188 -12.38 -2.93 -5.84
N ARG A 189 -13.58 -2.36 -6.04
CA ARG A 189 -13.93 -1.67 -7.30
C ARG A 189 -13.03 -0.47 -7.58
N ARG A 190 -12.55 0.21 -6.55
CA ARG A 190 -11.59 1.30 -6.72
C ARG A 190 -10.22 0.75 -7.14
N MET A 191 -9.74 -0.30 -6.48
CA MET A 191 -8.48 -0.99 -6.80
C MET A 191 -8.45 -1.44 -8.27
N ALA A 192 -9.51 -2.14 -8.71
CA ALA A 192 -9.64 -2.62 -10.09
C ALA A 192 -9.56 -1.47 -11.11
N ARG A 193 -10.19 -0.32 -10.83
CA ARG A 193 -10.12 0.87 -11.71
C ARG A 193 -8.76 1.56 -11.70
N ARG A 194 -7.94 1.37 -10.66
CA ARG A 194 -6.60 1.93 -10.55
C ARG A 194 -5.54 1.05 -11.22
N GLY A 195 -5.83 -0.22 -11.49
CA GLY A 195 -4.93 -1.14 -12.19
C GLY A 195 -4.25 -2.21 -11.33
N PRO A 196 -3.95 -2.02 -10.02
CA PRO A 196 -3.51 -3.12 -9.19
C PRO A 196 -4.53 -4.26 -9.18
N TYR A 197 -4.05 -5.48 -9.35
CA TYR A 197 -4.85 -6.69 -9.23
C TYR A 197 -4.58 -7.44 -7.92
N ASP A 198 -3.51 -7.10 -7.19
CA ASP A 198 -3.12 -7.75 -5.94
C ASP A 198 -2.59 -6.73 -4.92
N THR A 199 -2.42 -7.17 -3.67
CA THR A 199 -1.96 -6.35 -2.55
C THR A 199 -0.50 -6.67 -2.16
N PRO A 200 0.15 -5.76 -1.41
CA PRO A 200 -0.23 -4.37 -1.20
C PRO A 200 0.02 -3.50 -2.43
N GLY A 201 -1.02 -2.80 -2.88
CA GLY A 201 -0.95 -1.89 -4.03
C GLY A 201 -1.01 -0.43 -3.57
N ALA A 202 -0.01 0.38 -3.87
CA ALA A 202 -0.02 1.82 -3.61
C ALA A 202 -0.39 2.60 -4.88
N TRP A 203 -1.32 3.55 -4.79
CA TRP A 203 -1.63 4.52 -5.84
C TRP A 203 -1.23 5.93 -5.39
N VAL A 204 -0.31 6.54 -6.13
CA VAL A 204 0.23 7.88 -5.88
C VAL A 204 0.08 8.72 -7.15
N HIS A 205 -0.93 9.58 -7.17
CA HIS A 205 -1.14 10.61 -8.19
C HIS A 205 -0.92 10.13 -9.64
N GLY A 206 -1.72 9.16 -10.08
CA GLY A 206 -1.71 8.67 -11.46
C GLY A 206 -0.89 7.41 -11.69
N ARG A 207 -0.12 6.96 -10.69
CA ARG A 207 0.76 5.79 -10.80
C ARG A 207 0.52 4.80 -9.68
N TRP A 208 0.59 3.52 -10.01
CA TRP A 208 0.53 2.44 -9.03
C TRP A 208 1.86 1.71 -8.85
N PHE A 209 2.04 1.10 -7.68
CA PHE A 209 3.24 0.37 -7.25
C PHE A 209 2.86 -0.83 -6.38
N PHE A 210 3.62 -1.92 -6.44
CA PHE A 210 3.62 -2.94 -5.38
C PHE A 210 4.41 -2.40 -4.19
N ALA A 211 3.71 -2.08 -3.11
CA ALA A 211 4.24 -1.20 -2.07
C ALA A 211 5.40 -1.81 -1.27
N HIS A 212 5.35 -3.12 -1.01
CA HIS A 212 6.38 -3.84 -0.27
C HIS A 212 7.72 -3.93 -1.05
N ASP A 213 7.66 -3.98 -2.38
CA ASP A 213 8.83 -4.12 -3.25
C ASP A 213 9.42 -2.79 -3.72
N ARG A 214 8.60 -1.74 -3.76
CA ARG A 214 8.95 -0.46 -4.40
C ARG A 214 8.99 0.75 -3.46
N PRO A 215 9.45 0.65 -2.19
CA PRO A 215 9.41 1.77 -1.26
C PRO A 215 10.24 2.98 -1.73
N ALA A 216 11.42 2.74 -2.33
CA ALA A 216 12.27 3.80 -2.87
C ALA A 216 11.61 4.56 -4.04
N GLN A 217 10.81 3.87 -4.86
CA GLN A 217 10.15 4.48 -6.02
C GLN A 217 8.91 5.27 -5.60
N ILE A 218 8.22 4.82 -4.54
CA ILE A 218 7.15 5.58 -3.90
C ILE A 218 7.73 6.86 -3.28
N ALA A 219 8.85 6.76 -2.55
CA ALA A 219 9.53 7.92 -1.97
C ALA A 219 9.95 8.93 -3.06
N ALA A 220 10.65 8.48 -4.09
CA ALA A 220 11.04 9.33 -5.21
C ALA A 220 9.84 10.00 -5.89
N ARG A 221 8.70 9.29 -6.00
CA ARG A 221 7.47 9.88 -6.54
C ARG A 221 6.90 10.96 -5.62
N LEU A 222 6.95 10.79 -4.31
CA LEU A 222 6.51 11.80 -3.36
C LEU A 222 7.42 13.03 -3.39
N ASP A 223 8.73 12.83 -3.50
CA ASP A 223 9.71 13.90 -3.65
C ASP A 223 9.49 14.69 -4.95
N ASP A 224 9.26 14.00 -6.07
CA ASP A 224 8.92 14.59 -7.37
C ASP A 224 7.66 15.47 -7.35
N LEU A 225 6.71 15.13 -6.47
CA LEU A 225 5.47 15.89 -6.26
C LEU A 225 5.63 16.93 -5.14
N GLY A 226 6.78 16.93 -4.47
CA GLY A 226 7.17 17.77 -3.35
C GLY A 226 6.30 17.60 -2.11
N TRP A 227 6.04 16.34 -1.76
CA TRP A 227 5.48 15.92 -0.47
C TRP A 227 6.45 15.04 0.35
N GLY A 228 7.70 14.94 -0.10
CA GLY A 228 8.78 14.32 0.65
C GLY A 228 9.04 15.00 2.00
N ARG A 229 9.87 14.38 2.84
CA ARG A 229 10.24 14.89 4.18
C ARG A 229 11.10 16.17 4.19
N GLY A 230 11.42 16.74 3.02
CA GLY A 230 12.21 17.97 2.88
C GLY A 230 11.63 18.98 1.90
N ALA A 231 10.34 18.89 1.58
CA ALA A 231 9.63 19.78 0.65
C ALA A 231 8.80 20.85 1.36
#